data_AF-A0A7C0X8E0-F1
#
_entry.id   AF-A0A7C0X8E0-F1
#
_cell.length_a   1.000
_cell.length_b   1.000
_cell.length_c   1.000
_cell.angle_alpha   90.00
_cell.angle_beta   90.00
_cell.angle_gamma   90.00
#
_symmetry.space_group_name_H-M   'P 1'
#
loop_
_entity.id
_entity.type
_entity.pdbx_description
1 polymer ?
#
loop_
_entity_poly.entity_id
_entity_poly.type
_entity_poly.pdbx_seq_one_letter_code
_entity_poly.pdbx_strand_id
1 'polypeptide(L)'
;APKSNASYLAIGRAEALIEKMGDKLRVPLHLRDSSFAAAKDIGYGVGYKYPHDFRGHWTDQDYLPEELSDVLLYKPSGIGHEQEILKRLEKIRALKRKAKSDK
;
A
#
# COMPACT_ATOMS: atom_id res chain seq x y z
N ALA A 1 1.43 -10.88 -27.82
CA ALA A 1 1.56 -10.43 -26.41
C ALA A 1 0.18 -10.10 -25.84
N PRO A 2 -0.19 -10.66 -24.67
CA PRO A 2 -1.37 -10.26 -23.89
C PRO A 2 -1.44 -8.75 -23.68
N LYS A 3 -2.65 -8.18 -23.66
CA LYS A 3 -2.86 -6.74 -23.53
C LYS A 3 -3.65 -6.47 -22.24
N SER A 4 -3.16 -5.53 -21.45
CA SER A 4 -3.85 -5.04 -20.26
C SER A 4 -3.52 -3.56 -20.08
N ASN A 5 -4.54 -2.75 -19.81
CA ASN A 5 -4.40 -1.36 -19.39
C ASN A 5 -4.66 -1.20 -17.87
N ALA A 6 -4.63 -2.28 -17.10
CA ALA A 6 -4.99 -2.27 -15.68
C ALA A 6 -4.12 -1.31 -14.86
N SER A 7 -2.80 -1.28 -15.10
CA SER A 7 -1.88 -0.36 -14.42
C SER A 7 -2.12 1.09 -14.85
N TYR A 8 -2.39 1.33 -16.13
CA TYR A 8 -2.73 2.66 -16.65
C TYR A 8 -3.98 3.23 -15.96
N LEU A 9 -5.05 2.42 -15.88
CA LEU A 9 -6.28 2.82 -15.18
C LEU A 9 -6.06 2.99 -13.66
N ALA A 10 -5.15 2.23 -13.05
CA ALA A 10 -4.84 2.36 -11.63
C ALA A 10 -4.16 3.71 -11.32
N ILE A 11 -3.25 4.16 -12.18
CA ILE A 11 -2.61 5.48 -12.07
C ILE A 11 -3.65 6.59 -12.23
N GLY A 12 -4.48 6.53 -13.27
CA GLY A 12 -5.54 7.54 -13.46
C GLY A 12 -6.54 7.62 -12.30
N ARG A 13 -6.85 6.49 -11.64
CA ARG A 13 -7.65 6.49 -10.39
C ARG A 13 -6.90 7.14 -9.23
N ALA A 14 -5.59 6.93 -9.11
CA ALA A 14 -4.78 7.55 -8.07
C ALA A 14 -4.72 9.07 -8.24
N GLU A 15 -4.49 9.53 -9.48
CA GLU A 15 -4.51 10.96 -9.84
C GLU A 15 -5.86 11.59 -9.50
N ALA A 16 -6.97 10.96 -9.91
CA ALA A 16 -8.31 11.45 -9.60
C ALA A 16 -8.62 11.49 -8.09
N LEU A 17 -8.01 10.62 -7.27
CA LEU A 17 -8.14 10.70 -5.81
C LEU A 17 -7.37 11.88 -5.23
N ILE A 18 -6.16 12.15 -5.75
CA ILE A 18 -5.34 13.29 -5.32
C ILE A 18 -6.04 14.60 -5.69
N GLU A 19 -6.60 14.72 -6.90
CA GLU A 19 -7.37 15.90 -7.30
C GLU A 19 -8.57 16.17 -6.38
N LYS A 20 -9.22 15.10 -5.89
CA LYS A 20 -10.43 15.22 -5.06
C LYS A 20 -10.15 15.45 -3.58
N MET A 21 -9.08 14.88 -3.03
CA MET A 21 -8.86 14.82 -1.58
C MET A 21 -7.41 15.04 -1.14
N GLY A 22 -6.49 15.33 -2.07
CA GLY A 22 -5.05 15.38 -1.80
C GLY A 22 -4.63 16.37 -0.71
N ASP A 23 -5.39 17.44 -0.53
CA ASP A 23 -5.21 18.45 0.52
C ASP A 23 -5.41 17.88 1.94
N LYS A 24 -6.27 16.87 2.07
CA LYS A 24 -6.61 16.18 3.33
C LYS A 24 -5.72 14.98 3.60
N LEU A 25 -5.12 14.40 2.57
CA LEU A 25 -4.24 13.25 2.73
C LEU A 25 -2.90 13.65 3.32
N ARG A 26 -2.45 12.86 4.30
CA ARG A 26 -1.14 13.01 4.93
C ARG A 26 -0.41 11.68 4.89
N VAL A 27 0.90 11.73 4.64
CA VAL A 27 1.75 10.54 4.74
C VAL A 27 1.69 10.03 6.19
N PRO A 28 1.40 8.74 6.42
CA PRO A 28 1.44 8.14 7.76
C PRO A 28 2.79 8.39 8.45
N LEU A 29 2.79 8.68 9.75
CA LEU A 29 4.00 9.09 10.48
C LEU A 29 5.13 8.05 10.37
N HIS A 30 4.80 6.76 10.46
CA HIS A 30 5.75 5.66 10.31
C HIS A 30 6.34 5.52 8.90
N LEU A 31 5.83 6.24 7.90
CA LEU A 31 6.39 6.26 6.54
C LEU A 31 7.14 7.56 6.21
N ARG A 32 7.11 8.56 7.11
CA ARG A 32 7.82 9.82 6.88
C ARG A 32 9.33 9.62 7.07
N ASP A 33 10.10 10.45 6.38
CA ASP A 33 11.55 10.46 6.54
C ASP A 33 11.94 10.71 8.00
N SER A 34 12.90 9.94 8.48
CA SER A 34 13.43 10.00 9.84
C SER A 34 14.92 10.32 9.91
N SER A 35 15.51 10.74 8.79
CA SER A 35 16.94 11.00 8.66
C SER A 35 17.41 12.30 9.35
N PHE A 36 16.50 13.21 9.71
CA PHE A 36 16.83 14.50 10.30
C PHE A 36 16.67 14.51 11.83
N ALA A 37 17.42 15.38 12.51
CA ALA A 37 17.60 15.36 13.97
C ALA A 37 16.29 15.39 14.77
N ALA A 38 15.35 16.25 14.39
CA ALA A 38 14.07 16.41 15.09
C ALA A 38 13.03 15.31 14.79
N ALA A 39 13.31 14.37 13.89
CA ALA A 39 12.32 13.42 13.40
C ALA A 39 11.73 12.54 14.51
N LYS A 40 12.58 12.05 15.43
CA LYS A 40 12.15 11.20 16.54
C LYS A 40 11.24 11.95 17.51
N ASP A 41 11.57 13.22 17.79
CA ASP A 41 10.83 14.05 18.73
C ASP A 41 9.41 14.36 18.24
N ILE A 42 9.22 14.43 16.91
CA ILE A 42 7.91 14.64 16.27
C ILE A 42 7.25 13.33 15.78
N GLY A 43 7.82 12.16 16.14
CA GLY A 43 7.27 10.85 15.85
C GLY A 43 7.41 10.35 14.40
N TYR A 44 8.26 10.97 13.58
CA TYR A 44 8.47 10.54 12.19
C TYR A 44 9.30 9.25 12.13
N GLY A 45 8.86 8.31 11.30
CA GLY A 45 9.46 6.98 11.15
C GLY A 45 9.28 6.06 12.36
N VAL A 46 8.74 6.55 13.48
CA VAL A 46 8.45 5.74 14.66
C VAL A 46 7.37 4.72 14.32
N GLY A 47 7.62 3.45 14.64
CA GLY A 47 6.71 2.34 14.33
C GLY A 47 6.86 1.76 12.92
N TYR A 48 7.78 2.28 12.09
CA TYR A 48 8.07 1.68 10.79
C TYR A 48 8.54 0.23 10.94
N LYS A 49 7.83 -0.69 10.29
CA LYS A 49 8.23 -2.10 10.18
C LYS A 49 8.99 -2.30 8.88
N TYR A 50 10.27 -2.64 8.97
CA TYR A 50 11.10 -2.97 7.81
C TYR A 50 10.73 -4.36 7.27
N PRO A 51 10.10 -4.49 6.07
CA PRO A 51 9.51 -5.75 5.63
C PRO A 51 10.49 -6.91 5.55
N HIS A 52 11.78 -6.65 5.29
CA HIS A 52 12.78 -7.69 5.11
C HIS A 52 13.06 -8.50 6.39
N ASP A 53 12.80 -7.93 7.56
CA ASP A 53 12.97 -8.59 8.86
C ASP A 53 11.84 -9.59 9.16
N PHE A 54 10.76 -9.57 8.37
CA PHE A 54 9.58 -10.41 8.57
C PHE A 54 9.58 -11.60 7.62
N ARG A 55 8.97 -12.71 8.07
CA ARG A 55 8.85 -13.94 7.28
C ARG A 55 8.16 -13.66 5.95
N GLY A 56 8.79 -14.11 4.86
CA GLY A 56 8.28 -13.89 3.51
C GLY A 56 8.40 -12.45 3.02
N HIS A 57 9.23 -11.65 3.70
CA HIS A 57 9.48 -10.23 3.42
C HIS A 57 8.20 -9.39 3.36
N TRP A 58 7.26 -9.68 4.26
CA TRP A 58 5.96 -9.03 4.35
C TRP A 58 5.55 -8.82 5.81
N THR A 59 4.93 -7.67 6.09
CA THR A 59 4.43 -7.32 7.42
C THR A 59 3.07 -6.63 7.31
N ASP A 60 2.20 -6.84 8.30
CA ASP A 60 0.94 -6.11 8.41
C ASP A 60 1.20 -4.69 8.94
N GLN A 61 1.21 -3.75 8.00
CA GLN A 61 1.39 -2.32 8.21
C GLN A 61 0.58 -1.56 7.16
N ASP A 62 -0.06 -0.47 7.55
CA ASP A 62 -0.81 0.36 6.63
C ASP A 62 0.12 1.29 5.85
N TYR A 63 -0.08 1.34 4.54
CA TYR A 63 0.74 2.14 3.62
C TYR A 63 0.00 3.32 3.00
N LEU A 64 -1.32 3.24 2.97
CA LEU A 64 -2.18 4.35 2.60
C LEU A 64 -2.57 5.13 3.87
N PRO A 65 -2.88 6.43 3.73
CA PRO A 65 -3.56 7.18 4.79
C PRO A 65 -4.85 6.47 5.24
N GLU A 66 -5.27 6.70 6.48
CA GLU A 66 -6.44 6.05 7.08
C GLU A 66 -7.71 6.27 6.24
N GLU A 67 -7.85 7.48 5.69
CA GLU A 67 -8.95 7.90 4.82
C GLU A 67 -9.04 7.08 3.52
N LEU A 68 -7.97 6.40 3.14
CA LEU A 68 -7.88 5.56 1.93
C LEU A 68 -7.66 4.08 2.24
N SER A 69 -7.82 3.65 3.49
CA SER A 69 -7.49 2.29 3.95
C SER A 69 -8.18 1.17 3.17
N ASP A 70 -9.38 1.41 2.62
CA ASP A 70 -10.16 0.45 1.83
C ASP A 70 -10.08 0.67 0.31
N VAL A 71 -9.27 1.61 -0.15
CA VAL A 71 -9.21 1.97 -1.58
C VAL A 71 -8.41 0.94 -2.38
N LEU A 72 -8.99 0.49 -3.49
CA LEU A 72 -8.37 -0.48 -4.40
C LEU A 72 -8.17 0.10 -5.80
N LEU A 73 -6.96 0.57 -6.06
CA LEU A 73 -6.58 1.23 -7.32
C LEU A 73 -6.29 0.24 -8.45
N TYR A 74 -5.45 -0.76 -8.16
CA TYR A 74 -4.99 -1.72 -9.15
C TYR A 74 -5.85 -3.00 -9.14
N LYS A 75 -6.45 -3.27 -10.29
CA LYS A 75 -7.30 -4.43 -10.57
C LYS A 75 -6.73 -5.15 -11.82
N PRO A 76 -5.80 -6.10 -11.65
CA PRO A 76 -5.24 -6.84 -12.78
C PRO A 76 -6.34 -7.54 -13.56
N SER A 77 -6.22 -7.58 -14.88
CA SER A 77 -7.15 -8.28 -15.78
C SER A 77 -7.07 -9.81 -15.68
N GLY A 78 -5.96 -10.33 -15.15
CA GLY A 78 -5.68 -11.76 -15.13
C GLY A 78 -5.36 -12.32 -16.52
N ILE A 79 -4.87 -11.52 -17.47
CA ILE A 79 -4.46 -12.02 -18.78
C ILE A 79 -2.93 -12.05 -18.85
N GLY A 80 -2.37 -13.18 -19.29
CA GLY A 80 -0.92 -13.36 -19.39
C GLY A 80 -0.24 -13.35 -18.02
N HIS A 81 0.83 -12.56 -17.88
CA HIS A 81 1.59 -12.47 -16.63
C HIS A 81 0.78 -11.89 -15.46
N GLU A 82 -0.30 -11.14 -15.73
CA GLU A 82 -1.16 -10.60 -14.66
C GLU A 82 -1.86 -11.70 -13.84
N GLN A 83 -1.94 -12.94 -14.33
CA GLN A 83 -2.40 -14.08 -13.52
C GLN A 83 -1.51 -14.31 -12.29
N GLU A 84 -0.20 -14.24 -12.45
CA GLU A 84 0.74 -14.43 -11.34
C GLU A 84 0.68 -13.26 -10.35
N ILE A 85 0.55 -12.04 -10.89
CA ILE A 85 0.35 -10.84 -10.08
C ILE A 85 -0.94 -10.94 -9.27
N LEU A 86 -2.04 -11.38 -9.88
CA LEU A 86 -3.32 -11.55 -9.21
C LEU A 86 -3.21 -12.56 -8.06
N LYS A 87 -2.61 -13.73 -8.29
CA LYS A 87 -2.37 -14.75 -7.25
C LYS A 87 -1.56 -14.18 -6.08
N ARG A 88 -0.50 -13.42 -6.36
CA ARG A 88 0.31 -12.78 -5.33
C ARG A 88 -0.49 -11.76 -4.52
N LEU A 89 -1.31 -10.93 -5.19
CA LEU A 89 -2.16 -9.95 -4.52
C LEU A 89 -3.23 -10.62 -3.64
N GLU A 90 -3.84 -11.72 -4.11
CA GLU A 90 -4.81 -12.49 -3.33
C GLU A 90 -4.18 -13.08 -2.06
N LYS A 91 -2.96 -13.63 -2.17
CA LYS A 91 -2.19 -14.12 -1.02
C LYS A 91 -1.93 -13.00 0.00
N ILE A 92 -1.48 -11.83 -0.46
CA ILE A 92 -1.23 -10.67 0.42
C ILE A 92 -2.52 -10.21 1.09
N ARG A 93 -3.64 -10.12 0.35
CA ARG A 93 -4.95 -9.74 0.91
C ARG A 93 -5.45 -10.75 1.94
N ALA A 94 -5.22 -12.05 1.72
CA ALA A 94 -5.55 -13.09 2.68
C ALA A 94 -4.72 -12.95 3.97
N LEU A 95 -3.41 -12.69 3.86
CA LEU A 95 -2.55 -12.41 5.01
C LEU A 95 -3.03 -11.19 5.80
N LYS A 96 -3.38 -10.09 5.11
CA LYS A 96 -3.92 -8.88 5.76
C LYS A 96 -5.24 -9.15 6.49
N ARG A 97 -6.17 -9.90 5.89
CA ARG A 97 -7.43 -10.29 6.55
C ARG A 97 -7.19 -11.13 7.79
N LYS A 98 -6.27 -12.09 7.73
CA LYS A 98 -5.90 -12.92 8.89
C LYS A 98 -5.32 -12.06 10.01
N ALA A 99 -4.36 -11.19 9.70
CA ALA A 99 -3.76 -10.28 10.69
C ALA A 99 -4.78 -9.33 11.35
N LYS A 100 -5.83 -8.92 10.62
CA LYS A 100 -6.93 -8.12 11.18
C LYS A 100 -7.87 -8.92 12.09
N SER A 101 -8.02 -10.24 11.87
CA SER A 101 -8.85 -11.12 12.70
C SER A 101 -8.14 -11.58 13.98
N ASP A 102 -6.81 -11.60 13.98
CA ASP A 102 -5.99 -12.01 15.13
C ASP A 102 -5.71 -10.82 16.10
N LYS A 103 -6.19 -9.61 15.77
CA LYS A 103 -6.17 -8.40 16.61
C LYS A 103 -7.50 -8.21 17.33
#